data_AF-A0A3S4Z2K5-F1
#
_entry.id   AF-A0A3S4Z2K5-F1
#
_cell.length_a   1.000
_cell.length_b   1.000
_cell.length_c   1.000
_cell.angle_alpha   90.00
_cell.angle_beta   90.00
_cell.angle_gamma   90.00
#
_symmetry.space_group_name_H-M   'P 1'
#
loop_
_entity.id
_entity.type
_entity.pdbx_description
1 polymer ?
#
loop_
_entity_poly.entity_id
_entity_poly.type
_entity_poly.pdbx_seq_one_letter_code
_entity_poly.pdbx_strand_id
1 'polypeptide(L)'
;MEKEVDWLKKEIGAGFALLSALNLKGRPAASDLKAVAQIWYGLLLKEEWQPQRDTPRIREAFQSIAATSTEWPNPADLKRHLPEPEVKMVPRIEKKHKPTEYGKAMLEEMKGRLKDAPVMNRDWIHGPRHRTVEECKQIYAARQKGKQNEH
;
A
#
# COMPACT_ATOMS: atom_id res chain seq x y z
N MET A 1 -22.05 -5.36 14.67
CA MET A 1 -20.88 -4.52 14.34
C MET A 1 -20.15 -3.97 15.58
N GLU A 2 -20.77 -3.85 16.76
CA GLU A 2 -20.06 -3.40 18.00
C GLU A 2 -18.93 -4.34 18.48
N LYS A 3 -18.97 -5.64 18.15
CA LYS A 3 -17.97 -6.62 18.62
C LYS A 3 -16.62 -6.54 17.93
N GLU A 4 -16.53 -5.87 16.78
CA GLU A 4 -15.28 -5.77 16.01
C GLU A 4 -14.40 -4.59 16.47
N VAL A 5 -14.96 -3.67 17.26
CA VAL A 5 -14.38 -2.34 17.53
C VAL A 5 -13.51 -2.31 18.80
N ASP A 6 -13.42 -3.37 19.61
CA ASP A 6 -12.73 -3.28 20.92
C ASP A 6 -11.69 -4.36 21.23
N TRP A 7 -11.26 -5.14 20.24
CA TRP A 7 -10.20 -6.14 20.45
C TRP A 7 -8.86 -5.46 20.80
N LEU A 8 -8.52 -4.35 20.14
CA LEU A 8 -7.26 -3.65 20.37
C LEU A 8 -7.22 -2.99 21.74
N LYS A 9 -8.31 -2.35 22.20
CA LYS A 9 -8.38 -1.80 23.57
C LYS A 9 -8.20 -2.89 24.62
N LYS A 10 -8.79 -4.07 24.38
CA LYS A 10 -8.64 -5.22 25.27
C LYS A 10 -7.19 -5.68 25.36
N GLU A 11 -6.49 -5.84 24.23
CA GLU A 11 -5.08 -6.26 24.23
C GLU A 11 -4.16 -5.18 24.83
N ILE A 12 -4.41 -3.88 24.58
CA ILE A 12 -3.67 -2.79 25.25
C ILE A 12 -3.89 -2.84 26.76
N GLY A 13 -5.14 -3.01 27.21
CA GLY A 13 -5.45 -3.12 28.63
C GLY A 13 -4.76 -4.31 29.30
N ALA A 14 -4.74 -5.47 28.64
CA ALA A 14 -4.04 -6.66 29.12
C ALA A 14 -2.51 -6.44 29.18
N GLY A 15 -1.93 -5.83 28.15
CA GLY A 15 -0.50 -5.47 28.12
C GLY A 15 -0.12 -4.47 29.20
N PHE A 16 -0.96 -3.45 29.44
CA PHE A 16 -0.74 -2.47 30.50
C PHE A 16 -0.82 -3.10 31.88
N ALA A 17 -1.79 -3.99 32.11
CA ALA A 17 -1.88 -4.75 33.35
C ALA A 17 -0.60 -5.56 33.59
N LEU A 18 -0.13 -6.30 32.57
CA LEU A 18 1.13 -7.06 32.61
C LEU A 18 2.33 -6.18 32.98
N LEU A 19 2.55 -5.09 32.24
CA LEU A 19 3.68 -4.18 32.48
C LEU A 19 3.59 -3.49 33.84
N SER A 20 2.37 -3.15 34.28
CA SER A 20 2.15 -2.49 35.57
C SER A 20 2.56 -3.39 36.73
N ALA A 21 2.42 -4.71 36.60
CA ALA A 21 2.84 -5.66 37.63
C ALA A 21 4.36 -5.70 37.84
N LEU A 22 5.15 -5.31 36.83
CA LEU A 22 6.63 -5.35 36.86
C LEU A 22 7.28 -4.12 37.49
N ASN A 23 6.49 -3.12 37.89
CA ASN A 23 6.95 -1.87 38.54
C ASN A 23 8.15 -1.20 37.84
N LEU A 24 8.10 -1.15 36.51
CA LEU A 24 9.15 -0.57 35.67
C LEU A 24 9.40 0.91 36.00
N LYS A 25 10.64 1.37 35.78
CA LYS A 25 11.00 2.77 35.96
C LYS A 25 10.19 3.67 35.01
N GLY A 26 9.65 4.78 35.51
CA GLY A 26 8.84 5.70 34.71
C GLY A 26 7.40 5.23 34.46
N ARG A 27 6.94 4.17 35.16
CA ARG A 27 5.55 3.72 35.11
C ARG A 27 4.58 4.85 35.53
N PRO A 28 3.52 5.11 34.76
CA PRO A 28 2.45 6.04 35.15
C PRO A 28 1.76 5.64 36.46
N ALA A 29 1.18 6.60 37.17
CA ALA A 29 0.38 6.28 38.36
C ALA A 29 -0.83 5.41 37.99
N ALA A 30 -1.29 4.57 38.94
CA ALA A 30 -2.40 3.66 38.70
C ALA A 30 -3.70 4.38 38.27
N SER A 31 -3.93 5.59 38.79
CA SER A 31 -5.04 6.47 38.38
C SER A 31 -4.97 6.88 36.91
N ASP A 32 -3.75 6.99 36.37
CA ASP A 32 -3.48 7.58 35.06
C ASP A 32 -3.34 6.51 33.97
N LEU A 33 -3.13 5.24 34.35
CA LEU A 33 -2.97 4.11 33.41
C LEU A 33 -4.10 4.05 32.37
N LYS A 34 -5.35 4.29 32.79
CA LYS A 34 -6.50 4.29 31.88
C LYS A 34 -6.39 5.40 30.83
N ALA A 35 -5.97 6.60 31.24
CA ALA A 35 -5.81 7.72 30.31
C ALA A 35 -4.67 7.47 29.32
N VAL A 36 -3.53 6.95 29.81
CA VAL A 36 -2.39 6.59 28.96
C VAL A 36 -2.75 5.50 27.96
N ALA A 37 -3.51 4.48 28.38
CA ALA A 37 -3.99 3.42 27.49
C ALA A 37 -4.91 3.95 26.38
N GLN A 38 -5.76 4.95 26.66
CA GLN A 38 -6.59 5.59 25.64
C GLN A 38 -5.75 6.37 24.62
N ILE A 39 -4.69 7.06 25.08
CA ILE A 39 -3.75 7.75 24.18
C ILE A 39 -3.06 6.74 23.27
N TRP A 40 -2.58 5.63 23.81
CA TRP A 40 -1.98 4.54 23.04
C TRP A 40 -2.94 3.99 22.00
N TYR A 41 -4.19 3.72 22.39
CA TYR A 41 -5.22 3.25 21.49
C TYR A 41 -5.44 4.23 20.32
N GLY A 42 -5.58 5.52 20.60
CA GLY A 42 -5.74 6.55 19.56
C GLY A 42 -4.54 6.67 18.62
N LEU A 43 -3.32 6.44 19.11
CA LEU A 43 -2.11 6.44 18.29
C LEU A 43 -1.99 5.18 17.42
N LEU A 44 -2.33 4.01 17.97
CA LEU A 44 -2.27 2.74 17.25
C LEU A 44 -3.39 2.60 16.21
N LEU A 45 -4.55 3.22 16.43
CA LEU A 45 -5.65 3.27 15.47
C LEU A 45 -5.31 3.91 14.13
N LYS A 46 -4.19 4.64 14.04
CA LYS A 46 -3.73 5.25 12.78
C LYS A 46 -3.22 4.21 11.77
N GLU A 47 -3.04 2.97 12.18
CA GLU A 47 -2.58 1.87 11.33
C GLU A 47 -3.72 0.90 10.99
N GLU A 48 -3.56 0.19 9.88
CA GLU A 48 -4.49 -0.86 9.47
C GLU A 48 -4.16 -2.17 10.19
N TRP A 49 -5.07 -2.59 11.06
CA TRP A 49 -4.94 -3.82 11.82
C TRP A 49 -5.94 -4.87 11.37
N GLN A 50 -5.51 -6.13 11.40
CA GLN A 50 -6.32 -7.30 11.13
C GLN A 50 -6.44 -8.12 12.42
N PRO A 51 -7.60 -8.14 13.10
CA PRO A 51 -7.75 -8.73 14.43
C PRO A 51 -7.20 -10.17 14.54
N GLN A 52 -7.48 -11.01 13.55
CA GLN A 52 -7.07 -12.42 13.52
C GLN A 52 -5.55 -12.59 13.40
N ARG A 53 -4.88 -11.67 12.71
CA ARG A 53 -3.43 -11.68 12.52
C ARG A 53 -2.70 -10.98 13.67
N ASP A 54 -3.24 -9.86 14.13
CA ASP A 54 -2.50 -8.90 14.93
C ASP A 54 -2.75 -9.03 16.44
N THR A 55 -3.84 -9.68 16.87
CA THR A 55 -4.06 -10.02 18.28
C THR A 55 -2.87 -10.78 18.90
N PRO A 56 -2.41 -11.93 18.33
CA PRO A 56 -1.28 -12.64 18.90
C PRO A 56 0.01 -11.83 18.85
N ARG A 57 0.23 -11.05 17.77
CA ARG A 57 1.43 -10.23 17.57
C ARG A 57 1.55 -9.12 18.62
N ILE A 58 0.46 -8.43 18.94
CA ILE A 58 0.44 -7.38 19.96
C ILE A 58 0.69 -7.97 21.35
N ARG A 59 0.09 -9.12 21.65
CA ARG A 59 0.31 -9.82 22.92
C ARG A 59 1.77 -10.22 23.09
N GLU A 60 2.36 -10.81 22.06
CA GLU A 60 3.77 -11.19 22.05
C GLU A 60 4.69 -9.98 22.18
N ALA A 61 4.38 -8.85 21.52
CA ALA A 61 5.13 -7.61 21.67
C ALA A 61 5.14 -7.12 23.13
N PHE A 62 3.99 -7.11 23.81
CA PHE A 62 3.93 -6.75 25.23
C PHE A 62 4.70 -7.73 26.12
N GLN A 63 4.65 -9.03 25.83
CA GLN A 63 5.43 -10.04 26.55
C GLN A 63 6.94 -9.88 26.33
N SER A 64 7.37 -9.56 25.11
CA SER A 64 8.76 -9.27 24.77
C SER A 64 9.25 -8.04 25.55
N ILE A 65 8.49 -6.95 25.53
CA ILE A 65 8.84 -5.74 26.31
C ILE A 65 8.90 -6.05 27.80
N ALA A 66 7.93 -6.80 28.33
CA ALA A 66 7.91 -7.22 29.72
C ALA A 66 9.15 -8.04 30.12
N ALA A 67 9.70 -8.83 29.19
CA ALA A 67 10.90 -9.63 29.42
C ALA A 67 12.20 -8.84 29.29
N THR A 68 12.24 -7.81 28.44
CA THR A 68 13.51 -7.14 28.07
C THR A 68 13.66 -5.70 28.57
N SER A 69 12.56 -4.98 28.82
CA SER A 69 12.60 -3.56 29.16
C SER A 69 12.76 -3.31 30.65
N THR A 70 13.58 -2.34 31.00
CA THR A 70 13.76 -1.84 32.38
C THR A 70 12.97 -0.57 32.67
N GLU A 71 12.53 0.13 31.62
CA GLU A 71 11.75 1.36 31.68
C GLU A 71 10.37 1.16 31.06
N TRP A 72 9.42 2.00 31.47
CA TRP A 72 8.06 1.98 30.91
C TRP A 72 8.10 2.34 29.42
N PRO A 73 7.56 1.48 28.54
CA PRO A 73 7.67 1.67 27.10
C PRO A 73 6.85 2.87 26.61
N ASN A 74 7.17 3.35 25.42
CA ASN A 74 6.32 4.23 24.62
C ASN A 74 5.67 3.44 23.45
N PRO A 75 4.69 4.02 22.72
CA PRO A 75 4.04 3.33 21.60
C PRO A 75 4.97 2.93 20.45
N ALA A 76 6.09 3.64 20.26
CA ALA A 76 7.07 3.30 19.23
C ALA A 76 7.89 2.06 19.63
N ASP A 77 8.13 1.85 20.93
CA ASP A 77 8.77 0.63 21.43
C ASP A 77 7.88 -0.59 21.14
N LEU A 78 6.56 -0.48 21.31
CA LEU A 78 5.63 -1.54 20.91
C LEU A 78 5.78 -1.94 19.45
N LYS A 79 5.97 -0.97 18.55
CA LYS A 79 6.19 -1.23 17.11
C LYS A 79 7.50 -1.94 16.82
N ARG A 80 8.55 -1.66 17.59
CA ARG A 80 9.85 -2.32 17.44
C ARG A 80 9.82 -3.77 17.92
N HIS A 81 8.98 -4.07 18.91
CA HIS A 81 8.80 -5.42 19.46
C HIS A 81 7.70 -6.23 18.76
N LEU A 82 7.02 -5.67 17.75
CA LEU A 82 6.01 -6.39 16.99
C LEU A 82 6.68 -7.45 16.10
N PRO A 83 6.42 -8.76 16.32
CA PRO A 83 6.98 -9.80 15.47
C PRO A 83 6.50 -9.64 14.03
N GLU A 84 7.32 -10.06 13.06
CA GLU A 84 6.92 -10.06 11.66
C GLU A 84 5.67 -10.94 11.47
N PRO A 85 4.72 -10.52 10.62
CA PRO A 85 3.53 -11.32 10.38
C PRO A 85 3.92 -12.64 9.72
N GLU A 86 3.36 -13.75 10.19
CA GLU A 86 3.59 -15.06 9.57
C GLU A 86 3.21 -15.01 8.08
N VAL A 87 4.22 -15.21 7.22
CA VAL A 87 4.01 -15.29 5.78
C VAL A 87 3.43 -16.67 5.48
N LYS A 88 2.11 -16.75 5.37
CA LYS A 88 1.45 -17.96 4.86
C LYS A 88 1.72 -18.09 3.37
N MET A 89 2.64 -18.99 3.02
CA MET A 89 2.86 -19.35 1.63
C MET A 89 1.58 -19.97 1.08
N VAL A 90 0.87 -19.25 0.21
CA VAL A 90 -0.25 -19.82 -0.51
C VAL A 90 0.28 -20.82 -1.53
N PRO A 91 -0.37 -22.00 -1.71
CA PRO A 91 0.02 -22.94 -2.73
C PRO A 91 0.10 -22.23 -4.08
N ARG A 92 1.19 -22.46 -4.81
CA ARG A 92 1.29 -21.99 -6.18
C ARG A 92 0.10 -22.56 -6.95
N ILE A 93 -0.73 -21.68 -7.53
CA ILE A 93 -1.83 -22.11 -8.39
C ILE A 93 -1.19 -22.88 -9.56
N GLU A 94 -1.30 -24.20 -9.56
CA GLU A 94 -0.66 -25.07 -10.56
C GLU A 94 -1.24 -24.83 -11.95
N LYS A 95 -2.55 -24.59 -12.01
CA LYS A 95 -3.27 -24.35 -13.26
C LYS A 95 -3.22 -22.85 -13.57
N LYS A 96 -2.27 -22.45 -14.42
CA LYS A 96 -2.32 -21.11 -15.05
C LYS A 96 -3.67 -20.92 -15.74
N HIS A 97 -4.23 -19.72 -15.64
CA HIS A 97 -5.46 -19.36 -16.33
C HIS A 97 -5.34 -19.67 -17.83
N LYS A 98 -6.26 -20.50 -18.35
CA LYS A 98 -6.40 -20.77 -19.78
C LYS A 98 -7.55 -19.91 -20.31
N PRO A 99 -7.34 -19.10 -21.37
CA PRO A 99 -8.42 -18.32 -21.96
C PRO A 99 -9.59 -19.22 -22.37
N THR A 100 -10.78 -18.89 -21.87
CA THR A 100 -12.03 -19.56 -22.27
C THR A 100 -12.44 -19.10 -23.67
N GLU A 101 -13.31 -19.86 -24.35
CA GLU A 101 -13.86 -19.45 -25.65
C GLU A 101 -14.60 -18.10 -25.56
N TYR A 102 -15.39 -17.91 -24.49
CA TYR A 102 -16.00 -16.60 -24.17
C TYR A 102 -14.95 -15.50 -23.99
N GLY A 103 -13.87 -15.78 -23.24
CA GLY A 103 -12.78 -14.83 -23.03
C GLY A 103 -12.09 -14.44 -24.33
N LYS A 104 -11.90 -15.38 -25.26
CA LYS A 104 -11.37 -15.10 -26.60
C LYS A 104 -12.33 -14.23 -27.41
N ALA A 105 -13.63 -14.54 -27.42
CA ALA A 105 -14.63 -13.75 -28.15
C ALA A 105 -14.70 -12.31 -27.62
N MET A 106 -14.74 -12.13 -26.30
CA MET A 106 -14.74 -10.80 -25.66
C MET A 106 -13.46 -10.02 -25.97
N LEU A 107 -12.31 -10.70 -26.02
CA LEU A 107 -11.04 -10.08 -26.37
C LEU A 107 -11.05 -9.55 -27.81
N GLU A 108 -11.60 -10.31 -28.76
CA GLU A 108 -11.73 -9.86 -30.15
C GLU A 108 -12.70 -8.69 -30.28
N GLU A 109 -13.82 -8.70 -29.54
CA GLU A 109 -14.74 -7.55 -29.49
C GLU A 109 -14.02 -6.30 -28.94
N MET A 110 -13.30 -6.44 -27.82
CA MET A 110 -12.53 -5.34 -27.23
C MET A 110 -11.46 -4.80 -28.18
N LYS A 111 -10.72 -5.68 -28.88
CA LYS A 111 -9.76 -5.27 -29.91
C LYS A 111 -10.43 -4.49 -31.03
N GLY A 112 -11.60 -4.92 -31.48
CA GLY A 112 -12.38 -4.21 -32.50
C GLY A 112 -12.75 -2.79 -32.04
N ARG A 113 -13.24 -2.65 -30.81
CA ARG A 113 -13.60 -1.34 -30.22
C ARG A 113 -12.40 -0.42 -30.02
N LEU A 114 -11.23 -0.99 -29.72
CA LEU A 114 -10.00 -0.23 -29.46
C LEU A 114 -9.23 0.10 -30.74
N LYS A 115 -9.52 -0.53 -31.87
CA LYS A 115 -8.80 -0.35 -33.14
C LYS A 115 -8.64 1.12 -33.52
N ASP A 116 -9.72 1.90 -33.37
CA ASP A 116 -9.77 3.31 -33.76
C ASP A 116 -9.64 4.26 -32.56
N ALA A 117 -9.32 3.74 -31.37
CA ALA A 117 -9.13 4.56 -30.19
C ALA A 117 -7.89 5.47 -30.35
N PRO A 118 -7.93 6.73 -29.87
CA PRO A 118 -6.80 7.67 -30.00
C PRO A 118 -5.48 7.12 -29.43
N VAL A 119 -5.55 6.33 -28.36
CA VAL A 119 -4.39 5.67 -27.73
C VAL A 119 -3.73 4.61 -28.63
N MET A 120 -4.46 4.06 -29.60
CA MET A 120 -3.91 3.11 -30.58
C MET A 120 -3.39 3.84 -31.84
N ASN A 121 -3.68 5.14 -31.97
CA ASN A 121 -3.06 5.97 -33.00
C ASN A 121 -1.58 6.21 -32.63
N ARG A 122 -0.70 5.49 -33.32
CA ARG A 122 0.75 5.57 -33.12
C ARG A 122 1.32 6.96 -33.43
N ASP A 123 0.60 7.76 -34.23
CA ASP A 123 0.99 9.13 -34.58
C ASP A 123 0.68 10.13 -33.44
N TRP A 124 -0.21 9.77 -32.51
CA TRP A 124 -0.58 10.62 -31.38
C TRP A 124 0.38 10.46 -30.19
N ILE A 125 0.79 9.22 -29.89
CA ILE A 125 1.71 8.91 -28.78
C ILE A 125 3.17 9.11 -29.18
N HIS A 126 3.52 8.75 -30.41
CA HIS A 126 4.81 9.05 -30.98
C HIS A 126 4.55 10.14 -32.01
N GLY A 127 4.99 11.37 -31.75
CA GLY A 127 4.92 12.44 -32.74
C GLY A 127 5.47 11.98 -34.10
N PRO A 128 5.13 12.66 -35.21
CA PRO A 128 5.46 12.20 -36.56
C PRO A 128 6.90 11.70 -36.60
N ARG A 129 7.11 10.47 -37.12
CA ARG A 129 8.46 9.89 -37.31
C ARG A 129 9.42 11.00 -37.73
N HIS A 130 10.59 11.09 -37.08
CA HIS A 130 11.61 12.10 -37.45
C HIS A 130 11.72 12.16 -38.97
N ARG A 131 11.33 13.31 -39.56
CA ARG A 131 11.38 13.49 -41.02
C ARG A 131 12.82 13.29 -41.47
N THR A 132 13.01 12.64 -42.61
CA THR A 132 14.35 12.52 -43.18
C THR A 132 14.88 13.90 -43.54
N VAL A 133 16.21 14.04 -43.63
CA VAL A 133 16.85 15.32 -43.99
C VAL A 133 16.36 15.77 -45.37
N GLU A 134 16.15 14.83 -46.28
CA GLU A 134 15.62 15.03 -47.63
C GLU A 134 14.19 15.59 -47.60
N GLU A 135 13.30 15.02 -46.78
CA GLU A 135 11.94 15.54 -46.58
C GLU A 135 11.95 16.98 -46.04
N CYS A 136 12.81 17.27 -45.06
CA CYS A 136 12.97 18.61 -44.51
C CYS A 136 13.47 19.61 -45.57
N LYS A 137 14.44 19.22 -46.41
CA LYS A 137 14.96 20.05 -47.51
C LYS A 137 13.88 20.35 -48.55
N GLN A 138 13.06 19.35 -48.92
CA GLN A 138 11.96 19.54 -49.87
C GLN A 138 10.90 20.53 -49.37
N ILE A 139 10.51 20.41 -48.09
CA ILE A 139 9.55 21.33 -47.46
C ILE A 139 10.11 22.76 -47.41
N TYR A 140 11.40 22.91 -47.09
CA TYR A 140 12.04 24.22 -47.08
C TYR A 140 12.08 24.85 -48.47
N ALA A 141 12.48 24.10 -49.49
CA ALA A 141 12.52 24.57 -50.88
C ALA A 141 11.13 24.97 -51.39
N ALA A 142 10.08 24.21 -51.06
CA ALA A 142 8.70 24.54 -51.42
C ALA A 142 8.22 25.85 -50.78
N ARG A 143 8.58 26.11 -49.51
CA ARG A 143 8.28 27.38 -48.83
C ARG A 143 9.01 28.58 -49.45
N GLN A 144 10.24 28.39 -49.92
CA GLN A 144 10.99 29.46 -50.59
C GLN A 144 10.40 29.80 -51.97
N LYS A 145 9.93 28.79 -52.73
CA LYS A 145 9.22 29.02 -53.99
C LYS A 145 7.90 29.76 -53.80
N GLY A 146 7.17 29.47 -52.72
CA GLY A 146 5.95 30.21 -52.37
C GLY A 146 6.21 31.68 -52.08
N LYS A 147 7.30 32.00 -51.36
CA LYS A 147 7.71 33.39 -51.07
C LYS A 147 8.20 34.17 -52.30
N GLN A 148 8.74 33.49 -53.31
CA GLN A 148 9.18 34.14 -54.56
C GLN A 148 8.02 34.47 -55.50
N ASN A 149 6.87 33.81 -55.36
CA ASN A 149 5.68 34.05 -56.20
C ASN A 149 4.72 35.10 -55.60
N GLU A 150 5.05 35.70 -54.45
CA GLU A 150 4.27 36.76 -53.78
C GLU A 150 4.87 38.18 -53.96
N HIS A 151 5.78 38.36 -54.92
CA HIS A 151 6.29 39.67 -55.36
C HIS A 151 6.13 39.88 -56.87
#